data_AF-A0A1A8HXT0-F1
#
_entry.id   AF-A0A1A8HXT0-F1
#
_cell.length_a   1.000
_cell.length_b   1.000
_cell.length_c   1.000
_cell.angle_alpha   90.00
_cell.angle_beta   90.00
_cell.angle_gamma   90.00
#
_symmetry.space_group_name_H-M   'P 1'
#
loop_
_entity.id
_entity.type
_entity.pdbx_description
1 polymer ?
#
loop_
_entity_poly.entity_id
_entity_poly.type
_entity_poly.pdbx_seq_one_letter_code
_entity_poly.pdbx_strand_id
1 'polypeptide(L)'
;KPAYEMYTSHPDWAPSLHLGHTEVKPTNTARYERRESRKHQKTESKPVVDETVIDDPGDLIPPVETPPPEDEPDQRPMTECDFCQLRRDEINRLLEENRALKCELSQRKLDEHFLKDDHVKVKYYTGLPHFEVLMGLLARVEPYMTQRSKILSPFQMLFLTLVHLRLNLPMQHIAHIFSVERTTASKTF
;
A
#
# COMPACT_ATOMS: atom_id res chain seq x y z
N LYS A 1 -34.47 26.12 4.35
CA LYS A 1 -33.26 25.73 3.57
C LYS A 1 -32.07 25.98 4.48
N PRO A 2 -31.20 25.00 4.76
CA PRO A 2 -30.01 25.24 5.57
C PRO A 2 -29.11 26.27 4.88
N ALA A 3 -28.36 27.05 5.68
CA ALA A 3 -27.45 28.07 5.18
C ALA A 3 -26.29 27.42 4.38
N TYR A 4 -25.74 28.19 3.44
CA TYR A 4 -24.58 27.78 2.66
C TYR A 4 -23.34 27.64 3.57
N GLU A 5 -22.64 26.51 3.47
CA GLU A 5 -21.62 26.07 4.42
C GLU A 5 -20.42 27.02 4.59
N MET A 6 -20.19 27.92 3.63
CA MET A 6 -19.10 28.90 3.68
C MET A 6 -19.54 30.30 4.12
N TYR A 7 -20.79 30.49 4.51
CA TYR A 7 -21.29 31.79 4.96
C TYR A 7 -21.03 31.98 6.46
N THR A 8 -19.77 32.33 6.79
CA THR A 8 -19.24 32.41 8.15
C THR A 8 -19.89 33.48 9.05
N SER A 9 -20.71 34.35 8.48
CA SER A 9 -21.46 35.39 9.19
C SER A 9 -22.92 35.00 9.49
N HIS A 10 -23.35 33.78 9.17
CA HIS A 10 -24.70 33.31 9.46
C HIS A 10 -24.85 32.88 10.94
N PRO A 11 -25.94 33.22 11.64
CA PRO A 11 -26.12 32.86 13.06
C PRO A 11 -26.14 31.34 13.31
N ASP A 12 -26.59 30.55 12.33
CA ASP A 12 -26.58 29.08 12.39
C ASP A 12 -25.27 28.44 11.89
N TRP A 13 -24.26 29.24 11.55
CA TRP A 13 -22.97 28.70 11.10
C TRP A 13 -22.12 28.25 12.29
N ALA A 14 -21.86 26.95 12.37
CA ALA A 14 -20.98 26.37 13.39
C ALA A 14 -19.65 25.94 12.74
N PRO A 15 -18.50 26.51 13.13
CA PRO A 15 -17.21 26.08 12.63
C PRO A 15 -16.93 24.63 13.07
N SER A 16 -16.51 23.78 12.13
CA SER A 16 -16.09 22.40 12.40
C SER A 16 -14.77 22.29 13.18
N LEU A 17 -14.15 23.43 13.51
CA LEU A 17 -12.81 23.55 14.08
C LEU A 17 -12.64 22.87 15.46
N HIS A 18 -13.73 22.65 16.21
CA HIS A 18 -13.70 22.00 17.53
C HIS A 18 -14.37 20.61 17.57
N LEU A 19 -14.67 19.99 16.42
CA LEU A 19 -15.33 18.67 16.37
C LEU A 19 -14.38 17.47 16.61
N GLY A 20 -13.15 17.69 17.10
CA GLY A 20 -12.25 16.63 17.55
C GLY A 20 -11.61 15.79 16.44
N HIS A 21 -11.62 16.25 15.19
CA HIS A 21 -10.98 15.58 14.05
C HIS A 21 -9.50 15.95 13.84
N THR A 22 -8.84 16.53 14.84
CA THR A 22 -7.40 16.83 14.80
C THR A 22 -6.53 15.58 14.88
N GLU A 23 -7.09 14.45 15.32
CA GLU A 23 -6.41 13.16 15.38
C GLU A 23 -7.08 12.16 14.43
N VAL A 24 -6.38 11.78 13.35
CA VAL A 24 -6.80 10.68 12.48
C VAL A 24 -6.54 9.36 13.21
N LYS A 25 -7.54 8.86 13.95
CA LYS A 25 -7.49 7.50 14.52
C LYS A 25 -7.68 6.47 13.40
N PRO A 26 -6.97 5.32 13.43
CA PRO A 26 -7.15 4.29 12.42
C PRO A 26 -8.61 3.85 12.36
N THR A 27 -9.18 3.90 11.16
CA THR A 27 -10.58 3.55 10.93
C THR A 27 -10.78 2.07 11.19
N ASN A 28 -11.73 1.73 12.07
CA ASN A 28 -12.10 0.34 12.35
C ASN A 28 -12.69 -0.30 11.07
N THR A 29 -11.93 -1.21 10.46
CA THR A 29 -12.28 -1.88 9.19
C THR A 29 -13.43 -2.87 9.32
N ALA A 30 -13.85 -3.22 10.54
CA ALA A 30 -14.90 -4.20 10.79
C ALA A 30 -16.24 -3.83 10.13
N ARG A 31 -16.52 -2.54 9.89
CA ARG A 31 -17.72 -2.11 9.16
C ARG A 31 -17.63 -2.39 7.66
N TYR A 32 -16.43 -2.20 7.09
CA TYR A 32 -16.15 -2.43 5.68
C TYR A 32 -16.16 -3.94 5.37
N GLU A 33 -15.49 -4.74 6.20
CA GLU A 33 -15.44 -6.20 6.08
C GLU A 33 -16.86 -6.81 6.11
N ARG A 34 -17.70 -6.36 7.05
CA ARG A 34 -19.09 -6.84 7.18
C ARG A 34 -19.96 -6.50 5.97
N ARG A 35 -19.64 -5.43 5.22
CA ARG A 35 -20.34 -5.06 3.98
C ARG A 35 -19.92 -5.97 2.83
N GLU A 36 -18.63 -6.26 2.72
CA GLU A 36 -18.09 -7.14 1.68
C GLU A 36 -18.55 -8.59 1.85
N SER A 37 -18.66 -9.10 3.08
CA SER A 37 -19.20 -10.45 3.32
C SER A 37 -20.65 -10.61 2.87
N ARG A 38 -21.48 -9.55 3.00
CA ARG A 38 -22.89 -9.57 2.54
C ARG A 38 -23.02 -9.55 1.01
N LYS A 39 -22.06 -8.93 0.32
CA LYS A 39 -22.00 -8.93 -1.14
C LYS A 39 -21.68 -10.32 -1.68
N HIS A 40 -20.73 -11.01 -1.07
CA HIS A 40 -20.32 -12.35 -1.50
C HIS A 40 -21.46 -13.38 -1.32
N GLN A 41 -22.16 -13.35 -0.18
CA GLN A 41 -23.31 -14.25 0.06
C GLN A 41 -24.48 -14.09 -0.92
N LYS A 42 -24.69 -12.91 -1.50
CA LYS A 42 -25.76 -12.67 -2.48
C LYS A 42 -25.42 -13.22 -3.87
N THR A 43 -24.14 -13.47 -4.15
CA THR A 43 -23.67 -13.96 -5.46
C THR A 43 -23.68 -15.49 -5.52
N GLU A 44 -23.58 -16.17 -4.37
CA GLU A 44 -23.51 -17.64 -4.28
C GLU A 44 -24.89 -18.34 -4.19
N SER A 45 -26.01 -17.61 -4.20
CA SER A 45 -27.34 -18.16 -3.90
C SER A 45 -28.38 -18.08 -5.04
N LYS A 46 -27.96 -18.04 -6.31
CA LYS A 46 -28.86 -18.28 -7.45
C LYS A 46 -28.68 -19.70 -8.00
N PRO A 47 -29.72 -20.56 -8.02
CA PRO A 47 -29.63 -21.89 -8.60
C PRO A 47 -29.68 -21.82 -10.13
N VAL A 48 -28.93 -22.73 -10.73
CA VAL A 48 -28.85 -23.07 -12.15
C VAL A 48 -30.14 -23.77 -12.57
N VAL A 49 -30.75 -23.33 -13.69
CA VAL A 49 -31.66 -24.17 -14.48
C VAL A 49 -31.13 -24.17 -15.91
N ASP A 50 -30.84 -25.39 -16.35
CA ASP A 50 -30.38 -25.82 -17.67
C ASP A 50 -31.61 -26.13 -18.53
N GLU A 51 -31.65 -25.68 -19.78
CA GLU A 51 -32.47 -26.28 -20.83
C GLU A 51 -31.98 -25.84 -22.22
N THR A 52 -31.45 -26.81 -22.97
CA THR A 52 -31.09 -26.74 -24.39
C THR A 52 -32.32 -26.97 -25.27
N VAL A 53 -32.61 -26.13 -26.27
CA VAL A 53 -33.25 -26.53 -27.55
C VAL A 53 -32.89 -25.51 -28.66
N ILE A 54 -32.59 -26.05 -29.85
CA ILE A 54 -32.33 -25.40 -31.14
C ILE A 54 -33.66 -24.94 -31.78
N ASP A 55 -33.75 -23.73 -32.33
CA ASP A 55 -34.38 -23.48 -33.66
C ASP A 55 -34.27 -22.00 -34.09
N ASP A 56 -33.89 -21.81 -35.36
CA ASP A 56 -34.11 -20.61 -36.19
C ASP A 56 -35.55 -20.71 -36.75
N PRO A 57 -36.35 -19.63 -36.78
CA PRO A 57 -36.43 -18.84 -38.01
C PRO A 57 -36.67 -17.34 -37.79
N GLY A 58 -36.27 -16.56 -38.79
CA GLY A 58 -36.22 -15.11 -38.74
C GLY A 58 -37.53 -14.35 -38.56
N ASP A 59 -37.36 -13.07 -38.24
CA ASP A 59 -38.37 -12.06 -38.51
C ASP A 59 -37.70 -10.73 -38.89
N LEU A 60 -38.24 -10.14 -39.94
CA LEU A 60 -37.79 -8.97 -40.67
C LEU A 60 -37.95 -7.70 -39.82
N ILE A 61 -36.86 -6.94 -39.64
CA ILE A 61 -36.94 -5.55 -39.15
C ILE A 61 -36.38 -4.63 -40.26
N PRO A 62 -37.17 -3.65 -40.77
CA PRO A 62 -36.77 -2.76 -41.86
C PRO A 62 -35.71 -1.74 -41.40
N PRO A 63 -34.98 -1.11 -42.34
CA PRO A 63 -33.89 -0.20 -42.01
C PRO A 63 -34.45 1.10 -41.41
N VAL A 64 -34.01 1.45 -40.20
CA VAL A 64 -34.26 2.79 -39.63
C VAL A 64 -33.28 3.75 -40.29
N GLU A 65 -33.84 4.73 -41.00
CA GLU A 65 -33.13 5.86 -41.58
C GLU A 65 -32.36 6.62 -40.50
N THR A 66 -31.08 6.88 -40.78
CA THR A 66 -30.19 7.70 -39.94
C THR A 66 -30.53 9.18 -40.17
N PRO A 67 -30.81 9.97 -39.12
CA PRO A 67 -30.87 11.43 -39.26
C PRO A 67 -29.45 12.02 -39.46
N PRO A 68 -29.33 13.24 -40.01
CA PRO A 68 -28.07 13.85 -40.40
C PRO A 68 -27.19 14.20 -39.20
N PRO A 69 -25.87 14.39 -39.38
CA PRO A 69 -24.96 14.72 -38.29
C PRO A 69 -25.28 16.13 -37.77
N GLU A 70 -25.69 16.21 -36.50
CA GLU A 70 -25.72 17.47 -35.75
C GLU A 70 -24.28 17.84 -35.35
N ASP A 71 -23.96 19.11 -35.52
CA ASP A 71 -22.64 19.72 -35.33
C ASP A 71 -21.97 19.31 -34.00
N GLU A 72 -20.74 18.77 -34.10
CA GLU A 72 -19.83 18.57 -32.98
C GLU A 72 -19.61 19.91 -32.23
N PRO A 73 -19.91 19.99 -30.92
CA PRO A 73 -19.51 21.15 -30.13
C PRO A 73 -18.00 21.12 -29.94
N ASP A 74 -17.30 21.90 -30.76
CA ASP A 74 -16.11 22.70 -30.43
C ASP A 74 -15.39 22.23 -29.16
N GLN A 75 -14.59 21.16 -29.25
CA GLN A 75 -13.75 20.65 -28.16
C GLN A 75 -12.62 21.63 -27.89
N ARG A 76 -12.94 22.75 -27.23
CA ARG A 76 -11.94 23.67 -26.69
C ARG A 76 -11.17 22.92 -25.60
N PRO A 77 -9.83 22.84 -25.65
CA PRO A 77 -9.08 22.29 -24.53
C PRO A 77 -9.39 23.16 -23.30
N MET A 78 -10.06 22.56 -22.30
CA MET A 78 -10.27 23.23 -21.03
C MET A 78 -8.90 23.57 -20.45
N THR A 79 -8.51 24.83 -20.58
CA THR A 79 -7.30 25.34 -19.95
C THR A 79 -7.57 25.31 -18.46
N GLU A 80 -6.83 24.47 -17.75
CA GLU A 80 -6.98 24.32 -16.31
C GLU A 80 -6.74 25.67 -15.64
N CYS A 81 -7.60 26.08 -14.68
CA CYS A 81 -7.40 27.37 -14.03
C CYS A 81 -6.12 27.39 -13.20
N ASP A 82 -5.51 28.56 -13.04
CA ASP A 82 -4.22 28.74 -12.37
C ASP A 82 -4.18 28.11 -10.97
N PHE A 83 -5.28 28.22 -10.21
CA PHE A 83 -5.40 27.59 -8.89
C PHE A 83 -5.39 26.05 -8.94
N CYS A 84 -5.93 25.45 -10.01
CA CYS A 84 -5.90 24.02 -10.20
C CYS A 84 -4.51 23.55 -10.64
N GLN A 85 -3.82 24.32 -11.50
CA GLN A 85 -2.43 24.06 -11.88
C GLN A 85 -1.50 24.12 -10.66
N LEU A 86 -1.56 25.19 -9.88
CA LEU A 86 -0.74 25.34 -8.66
C LEU A 86 -0.97 24.21 -7.65
N ARG A 87 -2.22 23.80 -7.43
CA ARG A 87 -2.52 22.65 -6.55
C ARG A 87 -1.97 21.35 -7.11
N ARG A 88 -2.05 21.13 -8.42
CA ARG A 88 -1.51 19.94 -9.07
C ARG A 88 0.02 19.89 -8.96
N ASP A 89 0.68 21.02 -9.17
CA ASP A 89 2.13 21.14 -9.05
C ASP A 89 2.60 20.88 -7.61
N GLU A 90 1.88 21.43 -6.62
CA GLU A 90 2.13 21.17 -5.21
C GLU A 90 1.95 19.67 -4.87
N ILE A 91 0.88 19.04 -5.36
CA ILE A 91 0.64 17.60 -5.17
C ILE A 91 1.79 16.80 -5.80
N ASN A 92 2.19 17.12 -7.03
CA ASN A 92 3.27 16.44 -7.72
C ASN A 92 4.61 16.59 -6.98
N ARG A 93 4.92 17.81 -6.49
CA ARG A 93 6.12 18.06 -5.69
C ARG A 93 6.12 17.23 -4.41
N LEU A 94 5.02 17.26 -3.66
CA LEU A 94 4.88 16.49 -2.43
C LEU A 94 4.96 14.99 -2.68
N LEU A 95 4.38 14.48 -3.77
CA LEU A 95 4.49 13.07 -4.15
C LEU A 95 5.93 12.68 -4.45
N GLU A 96 6.67 13.53 -5.16
CA GLU A 96 8.07 13.30 -5.48
C GLU A 96 8.94 13.33 -4.23
N GLU A 97 8.73 14.30 -3.35
CA GLU A 97 9.41 14.36 -2.05
C GLU A 97 9.09 13.11 -1.20
N ASN A 98 7.82 12.67 -1.18
CA ASN A 98 7.44 11.45 -0.46
C ASN A 98 8.11 10.21 -1.04
N ARG A 99 8.26 10.13 -2.37
CA ARG A 99 9.01 9.06 -3.04
C ARG A 99 10.47 9.09 -2.64
N ALA A 100 11.13 10.26 -2.73
CA ALA A 100 12.53 10.43 -2.36
C ALA A 100 12.77 10.05 -0.89
N LEU A 101 11.96 10.56 0.04
CA LEU A 101 12.05 10.23 1.47
C LEU A 101 11.82 8.73 1.72
N LYS A 102 10.86 8.10 1.05
CA LYS A 102 10.65 6.65 1.16
C LYS A 102 11.86 5.86 0.64
N CYS A 103 12.47 6.31 -0.46
CA CYS A 103 13.70 5.71 -0.97
C CYS A 103 14.85 5.85 0.04
N GLU A 104 15.09 7.04 0.59
CA GLU A 104 16.13 7.24 1.61
C GLU A 104 15.90 6.39 2.86
N LEU A 105 14.64 6.31 3.32
CA LEU A 105 14.27 5.49 4.47
C LEU A 105 14.51 4.00 4.16
N SER A 106 14.16 3.53 2.96
CA SER A 106 14.45 2.15 2.56
C SER A 106 15.95 1.84 2.49
N GLN A 107 16.78 2.78 2.04
CA GLN A 107 18.24 2.58 2.00
C GLN A 107 18.86 2.44 3.39
N ARG A 108 18.22 3.03 4.41
CA ARG A 108 18.64 2.91 5.81
C ARG A 108 18.07 1.67 6.50
N LYS A 109 17.08 1.00 5.92
CA LYS A 109 16.55 -0.25 6.46
C LYS A 109 17.55 -1.37 6.17
N LEU A 110 17.87 -2.14 7.20
CA LEU A 110 18.69 -3.35 7.09
C LEU A 110 17.82 -4.52 6.63
N ASP A 111 17.22 -4.38 5.45
CA ASP A 111 16.38 -5.39 4.81
C ASP A 111 17.12 -6.08 3.64
N GLU A 112 16.43 -6.92 2.88
CA GLU A 112 17.00 -7.68 1.77
C GLU A 112 17.71 -6.79 0.76
N HIS A 113 17.18 -5.58 0.50
CA HIS A 113 17.71 -4.64 -0.48
C HIS A 113 19.03 -4.02 -0.02
N PHE A 114 19.27 -3.93 1.29
CA PHE A 114 20.52 -3.40 1.84
C PHE A 114 21.75 -4.21 1.39
N LEU A 115 21.57 -5.53 1.26
CA LEU A 115 22.63 -6.47 0.87
C LEU A 115 22.57 -6.89 -0.61
N LYS A 116 21.43 -6.66 -1.27
CA LYS A 116 21.22 -7.07 -2.65
C LYS A 116 22.27 -6.44 -3.56
N ASP A 117 22.82 -7.25 -4.46
CA ASP A 117 23.83 -6.86 -5.46
C ASP A 117 25.20 -6.39 -4.90
N ASP A 118 25.44 -6.53 -3.59
CA ASP A 118 26.71 -6.16 -2.94
C ASP A 118 27.34 -7.34 -2.19
N HIS A 119 28.05 -8.19 -2.94
CA HIS A 119 28.71 -9.38 -2.38
C HIS A 119 29.78 -9.05 -1.33
N VAL A 120 30.45 -7.89 -1.44
CA VAL A 120 31.46 -7.47 -0.46
C VAL A 120 30.78 -7.18 0.88
N LYS A 121 29.65 -6.47 0.84
CA LYS A 121 28.84 -6.17 2.02
C LYS A 121 28.22 -7.43 2.61
N VAL A 122 27.69 -8.35 1.79
CA VAL A 122 27.18 -9.65 2.27
C VAL A 122 28.26 -10.41 3.04
N LYS A 123 29.46 -10.53 2.46
CA LYS A 123 30.58 -11.24 3.08
C LYS A 123 31.07 -10.55 4.36
N TYR A 124 31.12 -9.23 4.37
CA TYR A 124 31.52 -8.47 5.54
C TYR A 124 30.58 -8.73 6.74
N TYR A 125 29.28 -8.55 6.53
CA TYR A 125 28.31 -8.64 7.63
C TYR A 125 27.97 -10.07 8.05
N THR A 126 27.88 -11.00 7.10
CA THR A 126 27.38 -12.37 7.38
C THR A 126 28.48 -13.44 7.37
N GLY A 127 29.62 -13.15 6.74
CA GLY A 127 30.64 -14.16 6.42
C GLY A 127 30.29 -15.08 5.25
N LEU A 128 29.06 -15.01 4.73
CA LEU A 128 28.63 -15.80 3.57
C LEU A 128 29.15 -15.21 2.26
N PRO A 129 29.40 -16.03 1.22
CA PRO A 129 30.01 -15.55 0.00
C PRO A 129 29.07 -14.61 -0.79
N HIS A 130 27.80 -14.97 -0.95
CA HIS A 130 26.86 -14.31 -1.86
C HIS A 130 25.45 -14.17 -1.25
N PHE A 131 24.65 -13.25 -1.78
CA PHE A 131 23.31 -12.94 -1.27
C PHE A 131 22.35 -14.12 -1.47
N GLU A 132 22.51 -14.86 -2.55
CA GLU A 132 21.75 -16.05 -2.92
C GLU A 132 21.95 -17.17 -1.88
N VAL A 133 23.16 -17.31 -1.33
CA VAL A 133 23.45 -18.27 -0.26
C VAL A 133 22.74 -17.86 1.03
N LEU A 134 22.73 -16.55 1.35
CA LEU A 134 22.00 -16.02 2.49
C LEU A 134 20.49 -16.26 2.36
N MET A 135 19.91 -16.01 1.18
CA MET A 135 18.49 -16.26 0.93
C MET A 135 18.15 -17.76 0.94
N GLY A 136 19.02 -18.61 0.40
CA GLY A 136 18.89 -20.07 0.50
C GLY A 136 18.92 -20.56 1.94
N LEU A 137 19.81 -19.99 2.77
CA LEU A 137 19.86 -20.26 4.21
C LEU A 137 18.57 -19.80 4.89
N LEU A 138 18.08 -18.60 4.58
CA LEU A 138 16.81 -18.10 5.12
C LEU A 138 15.66 -19.05 4.79
N ALA A 139 15.49 -19.44 3.53
CA ALA A 139 14.42 -20.35 3.12
C ALA A 139 14.48 -21.71 3.85
N ARG A 140 15.69 -22.16 4.23
CA ARG A 140 15.89 -23.40 4.98
C ARG A 140 15.60 -23.25 6.46
N VAL A 141 15.92 -22.11 7.06
CA VAL A 141 15.80 -21.86 8.51
C VAL A 141 14.41 -21.32 8.87
N GLU A 142 13.77 -20.56 7.98
CA GLU A 142 12.49 -19.91 8.18
C GLU A 142 11.39 -20.85 8.73
N PRO A 143 11.23 -22.11 8.26
CA PRO A 143 10.25 -23.04 8.83
C PRO A 143 10.48 -23.39 10.30
N TYR A 144 11.71 -23.26 10.79
CA TYR A 144 12.11 -23.58 12.16
C TYR A 144 12.15 -22.34 13.07
N MET A 145 11.95 -21.14 12.52
CA MET A 145 11.84 -19.91 13.30
C MET A 145 10.49 -19.90 14.03
N THR A 146 10.44 -20.52 15.20
CA THR A 146 9.27 -20.56 16.09
C THR A 146 8.90 -19.18 16.61
N GLN A 147 9.87 -18.27 16.67
CA GLN A 147 9.71 -16.96 17.25
C GLN A 147 9.37 -15.93 16.17
N ARG A 148 8.08 -15.73 15.93
CA ARG A 148 7.62 -14.67 15.02
C ARG A 148 7.62 -13.33 15.73
N SER A 149 8.61 -12.50 15.41
CA SER A 149 8.61 -11.12 15.87
C SER A 149 7.57 -10.31 15.09
N LYS A 150 6.93 -9.32 15.73
CA LYS A 150 6.03 -8.37 15.06
C LYS A 150 6.78 -7.18 14.42
N ILE A 151 8.09 -7.07 14.69
CA ILE A 151 8.89 -5.88 14.42
C ILE A 151 9.94 -6.16 13.34
N LEU A 152 10.69 -7.26 13.50
CA LEU A 152 11.70 -7.76 12.57
C LEU A 152 11.11 -8.82 11.64
N SER A 153 11.42 -8.73 10.35
CA SER A 153 11.13 -9.80 9.39
C SER A 153 12.01 -11.04 9.64
N PRO A 154 11.66 -12.23 9.10
CA PRO A 154 12.51 -13.41 9.18
C PRO A 154 13.93 -13.17 8.64
N PHE A 155 14.05 -12.44 7.53
CA PHE A 155 15.34 -12.02 7.00
C PHE A 155 16.11 -11.18 8.01
N GLN A 156 15.48 -10.16 8.61
CA GLN A 156 16.14 -9.30 9.58
C GLN A 156 16.57 -10.06 10.83
N MET A 157 15.77 -11.03 11.28
CA MET A 157 16.15 -11.90 12.39
C MET A 157 17.40 -12.74 12.05
N LEU A 158 17.41 -13.40 10.89
CA LEU A 158 18.60 -14.14 10.44
C LEU A 158 19.79 -13.20 10.25
N PHE A 159 19.59 -12.04 9.64
CA PHE A 159 20.66 -11.11 9.34
C PHE A 159 21.27 -10.55 10.63
N LEU A 160 20.44 -10.13 11.59
CA LEU A 160 20.86 -9.67 12.89
C LEU A 160 21.65 -10.74 13.65
N THR A 161 21.19 -12.00 13.62
CA THR A 161 21.90 -13.10 14.27
C THR A 161 23.27 -13.35 13.65
N LEU A 162 23.36 -13.37 12.32
CA LEU A 162 24.65 -13.53 11.62
C LEU A 162 25.60 -12.35 11.88
N VAL A 163 25.11 -11.12 11.87
CA VAL A 163 25.90 -9.92 12.19
C VAL A 163 26.46 -9.99 13.61
N HIS A 164 25.65 -10.41 14.57
CA HIS A 164 26.10 -10.58 15.95
C HIS A 164 27.23 -11.61 16.07
N LEU A 165 27.03 -12.79 15.48
CA LEU A 165 28.01 -13.88 15.52
C LEU A 165 29.31 -13.51 14.80
N ARG A 166 29.20 -12.81 13.66
CA ARG A 166 30.34 -12.48 12.80
C ARG A 166 31.18 -11.34 13.35
N LEU A 167 30.53 -10.26 13.78
CA LEU A 167 31.20 -9.03 14.20
C LEU A 167 31.34 -8.92 15.73
N ASN A 168 30.75 -9.85 16.49
CA ASN A 168 30.76 -9.89 17.96
C ASN A 168 30.35 -8.54 18.59
N LEU A 169 29.33 -7.91 18.00
CA LEU A 169 28.87 -6.59 18.45
C LEU A 169 28.04 -6.71 19.74
N PRO A 170 28.16 -5.77 20.69
CA PRO A 170 27.33 -5.77 21.88
C PRO A 170 25.84 -5.62 21.54
N MET A 171 24.99 -6.26 22.32
CA MET A 171 23.52 -6.28 22.10
C MET A 171 22.92 -4.88 21.93
N GLN A 172 23.41 -3.89 22.70
CA GLN A 172 22.97 -2.50 22.57
C GLN A 172 23.32 -1.89 21.21
N HIS A 173 24.50 -2.17 20.66
CA HIS A 173 24.90 -1.64 19.35
C HIS A 173 24.05 -2.24 18.25
N ILE A 174 23.76 -3.54 18.33
CA ILE A 174 22.87 -4.22 17.37
C ILE A 174 21.48 -3.60 17.40
N ALA A 175 20.93 -3.36 18.60
CA ALA A 175 19.63 -2.72 18.76
C ALA A 175 19.55 -1.35 18.05
N HIS A 176 20.58 -0.51 18.20
CA HIS A 176 20.65 0.78 17.51
C HIS A 176 20.75 0.62 15.98
N ILE A 177 21.62 -0.28 15.52
CA ILE A 177 21.84 -0.51 14.08
C ILE A 177 20.54 -0.96 13.40
N PHE A 178 19.77 -1.84 14.04
CA PHE A 178 18.48 -2.31 13.52
C PHE A 178 17.29 -1.42 13.93
N SER A 179 17.53 -0.31 14.64
CA SER A 179 16.49 0.61 15.14
C SER A 179 15.38 -0.11 15.93
N VAL A 180 15.76 -1.07 16.77
CA VAL A 180 14.84 -1.82 17.65
C VAL A 180 15.23 -1.67 19.12
N GLU A 181 14.32 -2.00 20.02
CA GLU A 181 14.64 -2.05 21.45
C GLU A 181 15.63 -3.19 21.75
N ARG A 182 16.53 -3.00 22.72
CA ARG A 182 17.47 -4.05 23.17
C ARG A 182 16.74 -5.35 23.48
N THR A 183 15.60 -5.29 24.16
CA THR A 183 14.80 -6.48 24.50
C THR A 183 14.27 -7.22 23.27
N THR A 184 13.98 -6.50 22.18
CA THR A 184 13.55 -7.09 20.90
C THR A 184 14.72 -7.80 20.23
N ALA A 185 15.89 -7.17 20.18
CA ALA A 185 17.11 -7.82 19.66
C ALA A 185 17.47 -9.05 20.51
N SER A 186 17.45 -8.96 21.84
CA SER A 186 17.77 -10.09 22.74
C SER A 186 16.81 -11.27 22.59
N LYS A 187 15.52 -11.02 22.32
CA LYS A 187 14.55 -12.09 22.06
C LYS A 187 14.78 -12.79 20.71
N THR A 188 15.60 -12.23 19.82
CA THR A 188 15.85 -12.82 18.51
C THR A 188 16.88 -13.96 18.57
N PHE A 189 17.70 -14.00 19.62
CA PHE A 189 18.69 -15.03 19.91
C PHE A 189 18.12 -16.09 20.86
#